data_AF-A0A9D6YN21-F1
#
_entry.id   AF-A0A9D6YN21-F1
#
_cell.length_a   1.000
_cell.length_b   1.000
_cell.length_c   1.000
_cell.angle_alpha   90.00
_cell.angle_beta   90.00
_cell.angle_gamma   90.00
#
_symmetry.space_group_name_H-M   'P 1'
#
loop_
_entity.id
_entity.type
_entity.pdbx_description
1 polymer ?
#
loop_
_entity_poly.entity_id
_entity_poly.type
_entity_poly.pdbx_seq_one_letter_code
_entity_poly.pdbx_strand_id
1 'polypeptide(L)'
;PYAKWGIQYVAPNVLASGSLGGLNFWIPSGSQFGDNYLFLADNGNVGLGTAIIPSEYKLAVNGKIIAEEVTVGLTANWPPDFVFENDYNLMSLYELDKYIGEKKHLPGVPSAKEFKEQNNKINISDMLMQLLQKQEETVLHLIELKKENDELKKEIEELKNK
;
A
#
# COMPACT_ATOMS: atom_id res chain seq x y z
N PRO A 1 -23.50 -2.54 38.51
CA PRO A 1 -22.05 -2.19 38.52
C PRO A 1 -21.67 -1.46 37.23
N TYR A 2 -21.53 -0.13 37.30
CA TYR A 2 -21.00 0.70 36.21
C TYR A 2 -19.47 0.55 36.13
N ALA A 3 -19.00 -0.65 35.78
CA ALA A 3 -17.59 -0.84 35.52
C ALA A 3 -17.22 -0.01 34.28
N LYS A 4 -16.19 0.83 34.38
CA LYS A 4 -15.71 1.65 33.25
C LYS A 4 -15.17 0.77 32.10
N TRP A 5 -14.79 -0.47 32.41
CA TRP A 5 -14.23 -1.44 31.48
C TRP A 5 -14.63 -2.86 31.92
N GLY A 6 -14.80 -3.76 30.95
CA GLY A 6 -15.09 -5.17 31.15
C GLY A 6 -14.26 -6.05 30.22
N ILE A 7 -14.04 -7.29 30.65
CA ILE A 7 -13.45 -8.35 29.81
C ILE A 7 -14.47 -9.48 29.78
N GLN A 8 -14.79 -9.97 28.59
CA GLN A 8 -15.66 -11.13 28.43
C GLN A 8 -15.15 -12.03 27.32
N TYR A 9 -15.35 -13.33 27.48
CA TYR A 9 -15.25 -14.25 26.36
C TYR A 9 -16.50 -14.12 25.49
N VAL A 10 -16.31 -14.08 24.18
CA VAL A 10 -17.39 -14.03 23.20
C VAL A 10 -17.25 -15.22 22.26
N ALA A 11 -18.32 -15.99 22.11
CA ALA A 11 -18.36 -17.12 21.20
C ALA A 11 -18.35 -16.64 19.72
N PRO A 12 -17.94 -17.49 18.77
CA PRO A 12 -17.98 -17.16 17.35
C PRO A 12 -19.36 -16.68 16.87
N ASN A 13 -19.38 -15.76 15.91
CA ASN A 13 -20.58 -15.17 15.31
C ASN A 13 -21.53 -14.40 16.25
N VAL A 14 -21.14 -14.14 17.50
CA VAL A 14 -21.97 -13.37 18.46
C VAL A 14 -21.84 -11.86 18.24
N LEU A 15 -20.66 -11.35 17.88
CA LEU A 15 -20.42 -9.92 17.68
C LEU A 15 -20.80 -9.45 16.28
N ALA A 16 -20.49 -10.27 15.27
CA ALA A 16 -20.88 -10.06 13.89
C ALA A 16 -20.85 -11.39 13.14
N SER A 17 -21.61 -11.50 12.04
CA SER A 17 -21.46 -12.64 11.13
C SER A 17 -20.02 -12.73 10.62
N GLY A 18 -19.37 -13.89 10.82
CA GLY A 18 -17.96 -14.10 10.48
C GLY A 18 -16.96 -13.69 11.57
N SER A 19 -17.42 -13.22 12.74
CA SER A 19 -16.52 -12.95 13.87
C SER A 19 -16.02 -14.26 14.49
N LEU A 20 -14.72 -14.30 14.81
CA LEU A 20 -14.13 -15.38 15.58
C LEU A 20 -14.61 -15.33 17.05
N GLY A 21 -14.41 -16.44 17.77
CA GLY A 21 -14.47 -16.42 19.23
C GLY A 21 -13.23 -15.73 19.81
N GLY A 22 -13.33 -15.18 21.02
CA GLY A 22 -12.19 -14.52 21.65
C GLY A 22 -12.51 -13.70 22.88
N LEU A 23 -11.47 -13.07 23.44
CA LEU A 23 -11.58 -12.15 24.56
C LEU A 23 -11.86 -10.74 24.05
N ASN A 24 -13.00 -10.17 24.46
CA ASN A 24 -13.37 -8.79 24.18
C ASN A 24 -13.13 -7.90 25.40
N PHE A 25 -12.37 -6.82 25.19
CA PHE A 25 -12.17 -5.74 26.15
C PHE A 25 -13.05 -4.56 25.74
N TRP A 26 -14.02 -4.22 26.58
CA TRP A 26 -15.12 -3.32 26.20
C TRP A 26 -15.49 -2.32 27.30
N ILE A 27 -16.19 -1.24 26.92
CA ILE A 27 -16.85 -0.32 27.86
C ILE A 27 -18.35 -0.58 27.81
N PRO A 28 -19.04 -0.77 28.96
CA PRO A 28 -20.48 -0.98 28.96
C PRO A 28 -21.27 0.25 28.51
N SER A 29 -21.77 0.21 27.27
CA SER A 29 -22.63 1.24 26.67
C SER A 29 -24.04 0.67 26.42
N GLY A 30 -24.76 0.31 27.50
CA GLY A 30 -26.15 -0.15 27.44
C GLY A 30 -26.46 -1.41 26.59
N SER A 31 -25.47 -1.96 25.89
CA SER A 31 -25.55 -3.16 25.05
C SER A 31 -24.90 -4.35 25.76
N GLN A 32 -25.35 -5.56 25.43
CA GLN A 32 -24.85 -6.81 26.05
C GLN A 32 -23.41 -7.16 25.66
N PHE A 33 -22.83 -6.49 24.65
CA PHE A 33 -21.52 -6.85 24.11
C PHE A 33 -20.51 -5.69 24.06
N GLY A 34 -20.94 -4.45 24.33
CA GLY A 34 -20.07 -3.27 24.32
C GLY A 34 -19.54 -2.86 22.97
N ASP A 35 -18.78 -1.76 22.95
CA ASP A 35 -17.91 -1.42 21.83
C ASP A 35 -16.62 -2.25 21.91
N ASN A 36 -16.19 -2.84 20.80
CA ASN A 36 -14.96 -3.64 20.72
C ASN A 36 -13.74 -2.71 20.72
N TYR A 37 -13.14 -2.42 21.87
CA TYR A 37 -11.94 -1.58 21.92
C TYR A 37 -10.69 -2.39 21.60
N LEU A 38 -10.57 -3.56 22.22
CA LEU A 38 -9.53 -4.54 21.93
C LEU A 38 -10.17 -5.93 21.92
N PHE A 39 -9.95 -6.67 20.84
CA PHE A 39 -10.43 -8.04 20.68
C PHE A 39 -9.23 -8.96 20.42
N LEU A 40 -9.05 -9.97 21.27
CA LEU A 40 -8.06 -11.02 21.09
C LEU A 40 -8.80 -12.29 20.66
N ALA A 41 -8.72 -12.62 19.38
CA ALA A 41 -9.35 -13.80 18.82
C ALA A 41 -8.66 -15.10 19.29
N ASP A 42 -9.40 -16.21 19.28
CA ASP A 42 -8.91 -17.53 19.70
C ASP A 42 -7.71 -18.03 18.88
N ASN A 43 -7.53 -17.52 17.67
CA ASN A 43 -6.39 -17.82 16.80
C ASN A 43 -5.17 -16.90 17.03
N GLY A 44 -5.21 -16.05 18.07
CA GLY A 44 -4.17 -15.10 18.43
C GLY A 44 -4.15 -13.81 17.60
N ASN A 45 -5.12 -13.60 16.70
CA ASN A 45 -5.22 -12.34 15.96
C ASN A 45 -5.83 -11.23 16.83
N VAL A 46 -5.46 -9.99 16.56
CA VAL A 46 -5.86 -8.81 17.34
C VAL A 46 -6.74 -7.88 16.50
N GLY A 47 -7.86 -7.44 17.07
CA GLY A 47 -8.74 -6.41 16.51
C GLY A 47 -8.78 -5.18 17.41
N LEU A 48 -8.64 -3.99 16.84
CA LEU A 48 -8.84 -2.70 17.52
C LEU A 48 -10.05 -2.01 16.89
N GLY A 49 -11.12 -1.76 17.65
CA GLY A 49 -12.36 -1.20 17.09
C GLY A 49 -13.20 -2.19 16.27
N THR A 50 -12.81 -3.48 16.20
CA THR A 50 -13.46 -4.51 15.38
C THR A 50 -13.24 -5.92 15.93
N ALA A 51 -14.22 -6.79 15.73
CA ALA A 51 -14.10 -8.24 15.94
C ALA A 51 -14.05 -9.04 14.62
N ILE A 52 -14.16 -8.35 13.49
CA ILE A 52 -14.00 -8.94 12.15
C ILE A 52 -12.54 -8.74 11.76
N ILE A 53 -11.78 -9.83 11.81
CA ILE A 53 -10.37 -9.87 11.40
C ILE A 53 -10.27 -10.83 10.23
N PRO A 54 -9.98 -10.35 9.00
CA PRO A 54 -9.80 -11.24 7.86
C PRO A 54 -8.66 -12.21 8.10
N SER A 55 -8.78 -13.44 7.58
CA SER A 55 -7.88 -14.56 7.87
C SER A 55 -6.41 -14.29 7.52
N GLU A 56 -6.17 -13.40 6.56
CA GLU A 56 -4.86 -13.02 6.05
C GLU A 56 -4.11 -12.01 6.95
N TYR A 57 -4.77 -11.40 7.94
CA TYR A 57 -4.16 -10.39 8.81
C TYR A 57 -4.06 -10.86 10.25
N LYS A 58 -2.93 -10.50 10.91
CA LYS A 58 -2.74 -10.67 12.35
C LYS A 58 -3.30 -9.52 13.19
N LEU A 59 -3.41 -8.33 12.61
CA LEU A 59 -3.94 -7.13 13.25
C LEU A 59 -4.94 -6.44 12.31
N ALA A 60 -6.15 -6.16 12.79
CA ALA A 60 -7.13 -5.33 12.09
C ALA A 60 -7.49 -4.11 12.95
N VAL A 61 -7.47 -2.92 12.35
CA VAL A 61 -7.80 -1.66 13.03
C VAL A 61 -8.95 -0.98 12.30
N ASN A 62 -10.05 -0.76 13.00
CA ASN A 62 -11.17 0.05 12.52
C ASN A 62 -10.99 1.49 13.02
N GLY A 63 -10.19 2.26 12.29
CA GLY A 63 -9.83 3.62 12.65
C GLY A 63 -8.51 4.07 12.03
N LYS A 64 -7.99 5.19 12.52
CA LYS A 64 -6.66 5.71 12.12
C LYS A 64 -5.61 5.26 13.13
N ILE A 65 -4.42 4.95 12.63
CA ILE A 65 -3.23 4.65 13.44
C ILE A 65 -2.32 5.88 13.38
N ILE A 66 -1.83 6.33 14.53
CA ILE A 66 -0.71 7.27 14.62
C ILE A 66 0.49 6.49 15.18
N ALA A 67 1.64 6.64 14.54
CA ALA A 67 2.89 6.02 14.96
C ALA A 67 4.02 7.02 14.70
N GLU A 68 5.04 7.02 15.56
CA GLU A 68 6.26 7.80 15.32
C GLU A 68 7.11 7.18 14.21
N GLU A 69 7.15 5.84 14.15
CA GLU A 69 7.89 5.08 13.15
C GLU A 69 7.20 3.75 12.84
N VAL A 70 7.28 3.31 11.57
CA VAL A 70 6.82 2.00 11.12
C VAL A 70 7.91 1.39 10.23
N THR A 71 8.50 0.27 10.67
CA THR A 71 9.39 -0.55 9.85
C THR A 71 8.63 -1.76 9.30
N VAL A 72 8.63 -1.94 7.98
CA VAL A 72 7.99 -3.10 7.33
C VAL A 72 9.06 -4.07 6.84
N GLY A 73 9.17 -5.22 7.49
CA GLY A 73 10.06 -6.31 7.06
C GLY A 73 9.36 -7.22 6.05
N LEU A 74 9.64 -7.05 4.77
CA LEU A 74 9.18 -7.98 3.74
C LEU A 74 10.05 -9.24 3.74
N THR A 75 9.42 -10.41 3.58
CA THR A 75 10.10 -11.72 3.52
C THR A 75 10.60 -12.09 2.12
N ALA A 76 10.18 -11.35 1.09
CA ALA A 76 10.64 -11.53 -0.29
C ALA A 76 11.62 -10.42 -0.68
N ASN A 77 12.59 -10.77 -1.55
CA ASN A 77 13.72 -9.93 -1.96
C ASN A 77 13.32 -8.48 -2.35
N TRP A 78 14.12 -7.55 -1.82
CA TRP A 78 14.12 -6.10 -1.97
C TRP A 78 15.47 -5.71 -2.60
N PRO A 79 15.66 -4.64 -3.44
CA PRO A 79 14.79 -3.57 -3.98
C PRO A 79 14.55 -3.67 -5.52
N PRO A 80 13.81 -2.72 -6.16
CA PRO A 80 13.64 -2.65 -7.62
C PRO A 80 14.88 -2.20 -8.42
N ASP A 81 16.10 -2.35 -7.88
CA ASP A 81 17.36 -2.01 -8.58
C ASP A 81 17.52 -2.73 -9.93
N PHE A 82 16.71 -3.77 -10.19
CA PHE A 82 16.62 -4.44 -11.48
C PHE A 82 16.32 -3.48 -12.64
N VAL A 83 15.75 -2.29 -12.38
CA VAL A 83 15.53 -1.26 -13.42
C VAL A 83 16.85 -0.77 -14.03
N PHE A 84 17.97 -0.90 -13.30
CA PHE A 84 19.30 -0.54 -13.77
C PHE A 84 20.07 -1.69 -14.45
N GLU A 85 19.48 -2.88 -14.53
CA GLU A 85 20.10 -4.00 -15.22
C GLU A 85 20.06 -3.81 -16.75
N ASN A 86 21.06 -4.35 -17.44
CA ASN A 86 21.23 -4.12 -18.88
C ASN A 86 20.10 -4.71 -19.74
N ASP A 87 19.36 -5.69 -19.22
CA ASP A 87 18.23 -6.34 -19.87
C ASP A 87 16.88 -5.73 -19.50
N TYR A 88 16.86 -4.64 -18.71
CA TYR A 88 15.63 -3.95 -18.38
C TYR A 88 15.03 -3.25 -19.61
N ASN A 89 13.85 -3.68 -20.00
CA ASN A 89 13.12 -3.09 -21.12
C ASN A 89 12.42 -1.80 -20.69
N LEU A 90 13.16 -0.69 -20.69
CA LEU A 90 12.63 0.64 -20.42
C LEU A 90 11.66 1.06 -21.55
N MET A 91 10.40 1.30 -21.19
CA MET A 91 9.37 1.79 -22.12
C MET A 91 9.77 3.17 -22.64
N SER A 92 9.71 3.39 -23.95
CA SER A 92 10.04 4.71 -24.51
C SER A 92 9.04 5.79 -24.08
N LEU A 93 9.45 7.06 -24.06
CA LEU A 93 8.54 8.17 -23.70
C LEU A 93 7.33 8.28 -24.62
N TYR A 94 7.47 7.90 -25.90
CA TYR A 94 6.36 7.86 -26.86
C TYR A 94 5.35 6.75 -26.55
N GLU A 95 5.84 5.55 -26.22
CA GLU A 95 4.97 4.44 -25.80
C GLU A 95 4.28 4.74 -24.47
N LEU A 96 5.01 5.38 -23.55
CA LEU A 96 4.48 5.79 -22.26
C LEU A 96 3.39 6.86 -22.41
N ASP A 97 3.59 7.86 -23.27
CA ASP A 97 2.57 8.87 -23.58
C ASP A 97 1.30 8.22 -24.15
N LYS A 98 1.46 7.30 -25.11
CA LYS A 98 0.34 6.53 -25.66
C LYS A 98 -0.37 5.71 -24.57
N TYR A 99 0.38 5.04 -23.70
CA TYR A 99 -0.17 4.26 -22.59
C TYR A 99 -0.97 5.14 -21.64
N ILE A 100 -0.42 6.28 -21.22
CA ILE A 100 -1.12 7.24 -20.34
C ILE A 100 -2.37 7.79 -21.03
N GLY A 101 -2.27 8.08 -22.33
CA GLY A 101 -3.39 8.52 -23.16
C GLY A 101 -4.57 7.55 -23.13
N GLU A 102 -4.28 6.25 -23.31
CA GLU A 102 -5.28 5.16 -23.38
C GLU A 102 -5.78 4.70 -22.00
N LYS A 103 -4.87 4.51 -21.04
CA LYS A 103 -5.14 3.87 -19.74
C LYS A 103 -5.42 4.86 -18.62
N LYS A 104 -4.96 6.10 -18.73
CA LYS A 104 -5.11 7.17 -17.71
C LYS A 104 -4.46 6.87 -16.36
N HIS A 105 -3.48 5.97 -16.32
CA HIS A 105 -2.61 5.70 -15.18
C HIS A 105 -1.24 5.24 -15.67
N LEU A 106 -0.25 5.21 -14.77
CA LEU A 106 1.08 4.71 -15.10
C LEU A 106 1.09 3.17 -15.19
N PRO A 107 1.96 2.56 -16.01
CA PRO A 107 2.15 1.12 -16.03
C PRO A 107 2.46 0.57 -14.63
N GLY A 108 1.83 -0.54 -14.25
CA GLY A 108 2.01 -1.15 -12.93
C GLY A 108 1.21 -0.50 -11.80
N VAL A 109 0.86 0.79 -11.89
CA VAL A 109 0.05 1.47 -10.86
C VAL A 109 -1.45 1.16 -11.10
N PRO A 110 -2.21 0.73 -10.08
CA PRO A 110 -3.63 0.44 -10.24
C PRO A 110 -4.42 1.72 -10.57
N SER A 111 -5.37 1.58 -11.49
CA SER A 111 -6.34 2.60 -11.83
C SER A 111 -7.34 2.85 -10.70
N ALA A 112 -8.02 4.01 -10.75
CA ALA A 112 -9.09 4.32 -9.80
C ALA A 112 -10.26 3.31 -9.84
N LYS A 113 -10.44 2.57 -10.95
CA LYS A 113 -11.44 1.49 -11.05
C LYS A 113 -10.95 0.24 -10.33
N GLU A 114 -9.72 -0.19 -10.62
CA GLU A 114 -9.11 -1.35 -9.95
C GLU A 114 -9.02 -1.14 -8.44
N PHE A 115 -8.75 0.10 -7.99
CA PHE A 115 -8.79 0.44 -6.56
C PHE A 115 -10.17 0.19 -5.91
N LYS A 116 -11.26 0.54 -6.62
CA LYS A 116 -12.62 0.28 -6.13
C LYS A 116 -12.95 -1.21 -6.14
N GLU A 117 -12.48 -1.94 -7.15
CA GLU A 117 -12.65 -3.39 -7.26
C GLU A 117 -11.89 -4.14 -6.16
N GLN A 118 -10.77 -3.60 -5.66
CA GLN A 118 -10.01 -4.11 -4.52
C GLN A 118 -10.60 -3.70 -3.16
N ASN A 119 -11.90 -3.40 -3.09
CA ASN A 119 -12.60 -2.96 -1.87
C ASN A 119 -11.96 -1.73 -1.20
N ASN A 120 -11.35 -0.84 -1.99
CA ASN A 120 -10.62 0.34 -1.50
C ASN A 120 -9.47 0.00 -0.53
N LYS A 121 -8.88 -1.19 -0.67
CA LYS A 121 -7.69 -1.60 0.09
C LYS A 121 -6.45 -1.39 -0.78
N ILE A 122 -5.40 -0.82 -0.19
CA ILE A 122 -4.07 -0.71 -0.82
C ILE A 122 -3.06 -1.34 0.13
N ASN A 123 -2.17 -2.16 -0.42
CA ASN A 123 -0.95 -2.54 0.26
C ASN A 123 0.07 -1.40 0.11
N ILE A 124 0.40 -0.75 1.23
CA ILE A 124 1.33 0.38 1.24
C ILE A 124 2.71 -0.03 0.73
N SER A 125 3.17 -1.24 1.06
CA SER A 125 4.49 -1.74 0.61
C SER A 125 4.55 -1.89 -0.91
N ASP A 126 3.51 -2.45 -1.52
CA ASP A 126 3.45 -2.60 -2.99
C ASP A 126 3.39 -1.24 -3.67
N MET A 127 2.63 -0.30 -3.11
CA MET A 127 2.55 1.08 -3.63
C MET A 127 3.89 1.83 -3.52
N LEU A 128 4.60 1.69 -2.40
CA LEU A 128 5.93 2.28 -2.23
C LEU A 128 6.95 1.67 -3.21
N MET A 129 6.89 0.36 -3.43
CA MET A 129 7.74 -0.33 -4.38
C MET A 129 7.50 0.14 -5.82
N GLN A 130 6.23 0.23 -6.23
CA GLN A 130 5.87 0.75 -7.55
C GLN A 130 6.29 2.21 -7.72
N LEU A 131 6.15 3.02 -6.68
CA LEU A 131 6.59 4.42 -6.70
C LEU A 131 8.11 4.52 -6.88
N LEU A 132 8.88 3.70 -6.15
CA LEU A 132 10.34 3.68 -6.27
C LEU A 132 10.78 3.25 -7.68
N GLN A 133 10.18 2.19 -8.23
CA GLN A 133 10.45 1.76 -9.60
C GLN A 133 10.19 2.90 -10.61
N LYS A 134 9.09 3.64 -10.46
CA LYS A 134 8.78 4.78 -11.36
C LYS A 134 9.72 5.96 -11.16
N GLN A 135 10.22 6.18 -9.95
CA GLN A 135 11.24 7.17 -9.71
C GLN A 135 12.55 6.80 -10.44
N GLU A 136 12.95 5.54 -10.40
CA GLU A 136 14.15 5.04 -11.10
C GLU A 136 14.03 5.10 -12.62
N GLU A 137 12.89 4.66 -13.18
CA GLU A 137 12.59 4.80 -14.61
C GLU A 137 12.64 6.28 -15.06
N THR A 138 12.10 7.18 -14.25
CA THR A 138 12.16 8.63 -14.52
C THR A 138 13.60 9.13 -14.52
N VAL A 139 14.44 8.66 -13.59
CA VAL A 139 15.87 9.01 -13.57
C VAL A 139 16.56 8.53 -14.84
N LEU A 140 16.26 7.33 -15.34
CA LEU A 140 16.82 6.84 -16.61
C LEU A 140 16.46 7.73 -17.79
N HIS A 141 15.17 8.11 -17.93
CA HIS A 141 14.75 9.04 -18.98
C HIS A 141 15.41 10.41 -18.85
N LEU A 142 15.62 10.92 -17.64
CA LEU A 142 16.32 12.19 -17.42
C LEU A 142 17.79 12.11 -17.86
N ILE A 143 18.46 10.99 -17.61
CA ILE A 143 19.84 10.75 -18.07
C ILE A 143 19.89 10.70 -19.59
N GLU A 144 18.94 10.00 -20.23
CA GLU A 144 18.82 9.92 -21.70
C GLU A 144 18.60 11.31 -22.32
N LEU A 145 17.61 12.05 -21.84
CA LEU A 145 17.32 13.42 -22.29
C LEU A 145 18.52 14.37 -22.10
N LYS A 146 19.29 14.19 -21.02
CA LYS A 146 20.49 14.99 -20.77
C LYS A 146 21.58 14.70 -21.79
N LYS A 147 21.78 13.43 -22.17
CA LYS A 147 22.74 13.04 -23.22
C LYS A 147 22.34 13.64 -24.57
N GLU A 148 21.07 13.49 -24.98
CA GLU A 148 20.56 14.08 -26.22
C GLU A 148 20.74 15.60 -26.24
N ASN A 149 20.46 16.28 -25.12
CA ASN A 149 20.63 17.74 -25.02
C ASN A 149 22.10 18.16 -25.16
N ASP A 150 23.03 17.41 -24.57
CA ASP A 150 24.45 17.71 -24.68
C ASP A 150 24.99 17.43 -26.10
N GLU A 151 24.44 16.44 -26.80
CA GLU A 151 24.73 16.18 -28.22
C GLU A 151 24.20 17.32 -29.10
N LEU A 152 22.94 17.71 -28.94
CA LEU A 152 22.34 18.83 -29.67
C LEU A 152 23.10 20.15 -29.45
N LYS A 153 23.60 20.40 -28.22
CA LYS A 153 24.42 21.58 -27.93
C LYS A 153 25.75 21.57 -28.68
N LYS A 154 26.42 20.42 -28.75
CA LYS A 154 27.66 20.27 -29.52
C LYS A 154 27.42 20.54 -31.00
N GLU A 155 26.38 19.96 -31.58
CA GLU A 155 26.01 20.21 -32.98
C GLU A 155 25.73 21.69 -33.25
N ILE A 156 25.04 22.37 -32.32
CA ILE A 156 24.79 23.82 -32.42
C ILE A 156 26.10 24.63 -32.36
N GLU A 157 27.05 24.26 -31.50
CA GLU A 157 28.37 24.93 -31.46
C GLU A 157 29.16 24.71 -32.73
N GLU A 158 29.16 23.50 -33.29
CA GLU A 158 29.82 23.18 -34.56
C GLU A 158 29.22 23.96 -35.74
N LEU A 159 27.89 24.10 -35.78
CA LEU A 159 27.19 24.88 -36.81
C LEU A 159 27.44 26.39 -36.69
N LYS A 160 27.62 26.92 -35.47
CA LYS A 160 27.92 28.35 -35.25
C LYS A 160 29.37 28.72 -35.56
N ASN A 161 30.28 27.75 -35.51
CA ASN A 161 31.69 27.95 -35.80
C ASN A 161 32.05 27.77 -37.30
N LYS A 162 31.06 27.45 -38.14
CA LYS A 162 31.15 27.50 -39.61
C LYS A 162 30.62 28.84 -40.15
#